data_AF-A0A7C4XGM7-F1
#
_entry.id   AF-A0A7C4XGM7-F1
#
_cell.length_a   1.000
_cell.length_b   1.000
_cell.length_c   1.000
_cell.angle_alpha   90.00
_cell.angle_beta   90.00
_cell.angle_gamma   90.00
#
_symmetry.space_group_name_H-M   'P 1'
#
loop_
_entity.id
_entity.type
_entity.pdbx_description
1 polymer ?
#
loop_
_entity_poly.entity_id
_entity_poly.type
_entity_poly.pdbx_seq_one_letter_code
_entity_poly.pdbx_strand_id
1 'polypeptide(L)' 'MSKLVKTVVVVGIPGVGKTTVLNIAVNELLAKGYVVKVINFGDYMLQELIQQGLVRSRDEIRLLPLKIQREVQE' A
#
# COMPACT_ATOMS: atom_id res chain seq x y z
N MET A 1 -22.27 9.87 -14.07
CA MET A 1 -21.06 10.44 -13.41
C MET A 1 -20.54 9.43 -12.42
N SER A 2 -19.38 8.83 -12.67
CA SER A 2 -18.70 7.99 -11.68
C SER A 2 -18.37 8.85 -10.47
N LYS A 3 -18.68 8.33 -9.27
CA LYS A 3 -18.40 9.00 -8.01
C LYS A 3 -16.89 9.25 -7.93
N LEU A 4 -16.46 10.51 -7.86
CA LEU A 4 -15.04 10.85 -7.78
C LEU A 4 -14.48 10.30 -6.46
N VAL A 5 -13.63 9.27 -6.54
CA VAL A 5 -12.91 8.73 -5.38
C VAL A 5 -11.69 9.61 -5.14
N LYS A 6 -11.54 10.16 -3.94
CA LYS A 6 -10.31 10.87 -3.56
C LYS A 6 -9.24 9.83 -3.19
N THR A 7 -8.11 9.89 -3.87
CA THR A 7 -6.95 9.03 -3.60
C THR A 7 -5.92 9.81 -2.80
N VAL A 8 -5.44 9.23 -1.69
CA VAL A 8 -4.41 9.81 -0.82
C VAL A 8 -3.30 8.79 -0.63
N VAL A 9 -2.06 9.19 -0.88
CA VAL A 9 -0.87 8.35 -0.64
C VAL A 9 -0.22 8.78 0.67
N VAL A 10 -0.03 7.85 1.58
CA VAL A 10 0.59 8.08 2.89
C VAL A 10 1.97 7.45 2.93
N VAL A 11 3.00 8.27 3.08
CA VAL A 11 4.41 7.85 3.13
C VAL A 11 5.06 8.20 4.48
N GLY A 12 6.25 7.66 4.73
CA GLY A 12 7.06 8.02 5.90
C GLY A 12 7.99 6.90 6.35
N ILE A 13 8.99 7.26 7.14
CA ILE A 13 10.03 6.34 7.63
C ILE A 13 9.48 5.24 8.56
N PRO A 14 10.13 4.07 8.65
CA PRO A 14 9.77 3.04 9.64
C PRO A 14 9.73 3.62 11.06
N GLY A 15 8.76 3.20 11.88
CA GLY A 15 8.63 3.65 13.27
C GLY A 15 7.89 4.98 13.49
N VAL A 16 7.62 5.79 12.47
CA VAL A 16 6.95 7.11 12.62
C VAL A 16 5.45 7.05 12.98
N GLY A 17 4.87 5.85 13.15
CA GLY A 17 3.46 5.70 13.55
C GLY A 17 2.42 5.88 12.44
N LYS A 18 2.81 5.77 11.15
CA LYS A 18 1.88 5.89 10.00
C LYS A 18 0.60 5.08 10.17
N THR A 19 0.74 3.80 10.52
CA THR A 19 -0.40 2.89 10.70
C THR A 19 -1.32 3.36 11.82
N THR A 20 -0.74 3.85 12.92
CA THR A 20 -1.50 4.40 14.04
C THR A 20 -2.34 5.59 13.61
N VAL A 21 -1.73 6.58 12.95
CA VAL A 21 -2.42 7.79 12.47
C VAL A 21 -3.47 7.43 11.41
N LEU A 22 -3.14 6.53 10.49
CA LEU A 22 -4.03 6.11 9.42
C LEU A 22 -5.27 5.38 9.97
N ASN A 23 -5.12 4.53 10.97
CA ASN A 23 -6.25 3.86 11.64
C ASN A 23 -7.17 4.86 12.34
N ILE A 24 -6.62 5.86 13.03
CA ILE A 24 -7.41 6.92 13.67
C ILE A 24 -8.20 7.70 12.61
N ALA A 25 -7.55 8.12 11.52
CA ALA A 25 -8.19 8.87 10.45
C ALA A 25 -9.31 8.07 9.75
N VAL A 26 -9.08 6.78 9.49
CA VAL A 26 -10.08 5.88 8.89
C VAL A 26 -11.29 5.73 9.82
N ASN A 27 -11.06 5.50 11.11
CA ASN A 27 -12.15 5.37 12.10
C ASN A 27 -13.01 6.64 12.16
N GLU A 28 -12.39 7.82 12.14
CA GLU A 28 -13.14 9.08 12.09
C GLU A 28 -13.96 9.25 10.80
N LEU A 29 -13.40 8.88 9.65
CA LEU A 29 -14.09 8.98 8.37
C LEU A 29 -15.28 8.02 8.31
N LEU A 30 -15.11 6.78 8.78
CA LEU A 30 -16.20 5.81 8.90
C LEU A 30 -17.30 6.32 9.84
N ALA A 31 -16.94 6.90 10.99
CA ALA A 31 -17.90 7.51 11.92
C ALA A 31 -18.68 8.69 11.31
N LYS A 32 -18.08 9.41 10.36
CA LYS A 32 -18.72 10.50 9.59
C LYS A 32 -19.54 9.99 8.39
N GLY A 33 -19.65 8.67 8.20
CA GLY A 33 -20.42 8.05 7.12
C GLY A 33 -19.71 8.00 5.76
N TYR A 34 -18.39 8.21 5.73
CA TYR A 34 -17.61 8.06 4.49
C TYR A 34 -17.29 6.59 4.23
N VAL A 35 -17.23 6.21 2.95
CA VAL A 35 -16.69 4.93 2.52
C VAL A 35 -15.19 5.10 2.30
N VAL A 36 -14.38 4.34 3.02
CA VAL A 36 -12.91 4.39 2.96
C VAL A 36 -12.37 3.01 2.67
N LYS A 37 -11.42 2.93 1.73
CA LYS A 37 -10.65 1.71 1.44
C LYS A 37 -9.18 2.00 1.69
N VAL A 38 -8.58 1.24 2.59
CA VAL A 38 -7.13 1.28 2.84
C VAL A 38 -6.46 0.21 2.01
N ILE A 39 -5.39 0.58 1.32
CA ILE A 39 -4.61 -0.29 0.46
C ILE A 39 -3.15 -0.13 0.85
N ASN A 40 -2.46 -1.23 1.14
CA ASN A 40 -1.02 -1.24 1.33
C ASN A 40 -0.35 -1.68 0.03
N PHE A 41 0.23 -0.72 -0.67
CA PHE A 41 0.87 -0.94 -1.97
C PHE A 41 1.94 -2.04 -1.94
N GLY A 42 2.73 -2.12 -0.86
CA GLY A 42 3.76 -3.13 -0.73
C GLY A 42 3.23 -4.56 -0.58
N ASP A 43 2.01 -4.73 -0.07
CA ASP A 43 1.38 -6.06 0.04
C ASP A 43 0.90 -6.53 -1.33
N TYR A 44 0.40 -5.62 -2.17
CA TYR A 44 0.06 -5.91 -3.57
C TYR A 44 1.29 -6.32 -4.37
N MET A 45 2.38 -5.55 -4.27
CA MET A 45 3.64 -5.90 -4.93
C MET A 45 4.16 -7.28 -4.49
N LEU A 46 4.09 -7.57 -3.18
CA LEU A 46 4.52 -8.86 -2.64
C LEU A 46 3.68 -10.02 -3.19
N GLN A 47 2.35 -9.87 -3.22
CA GLN A 47 1.45 -10.90 -3.74
C GLN A 47 1.72 -11.22 -5.21
N GLU A 48 1.98 -10.20 -6.02
CA GLU A 48 2.30 -10.35 -7.45
C GLU A 48 3.64 -11.10 -7.62
N LEU A 49 4.69 -10.67 -6.93
CA LEU A 49 6.02 -11.28 -7.05
C LEU A 49 6.08 -12.71 -6.49
N ILE A 50 5.28 -13.03 -5.46
CA ILE A 50 5.13 -14.41 -4.97
C ILE A 50 4.47 -15.28 -6.04
N GLN A 51 3.43 -14.79 -6.72
CA GLN A 51 2.76 -15.54 -7.80
C GLN A 51 3.70 -15.80 -8.99
N GLN A 52 4.60 -14.86 -9.28
CA GLN A 52 5.64 -15.02 -10.29
C GLN A 52 6.83 -15.90 -9.83
N GLY A 53 6.84 -16.32 -8.55
CA GLY A 53 7.92 -17.14 -7.98
C GLY A 53 9.24 -16.40 -7.77
N LEU A 54 9.22 -15.05 -7.78
CA LEU A 54 10.41 -14.21 -7.74
C LEU A 54 10.91 -13.89 -6.33
N VAL A 55 10.01 -13.87 -5.34
CA VAL A 55 10.35 -13.59 -3.93
C VAL A 55 9.50 -14.44 -2.99
N ARG A 56 9.96 -14.57 -1.74
CA ARG A 56 9.21 -15.19 -0.63
C ARG A 56 8.92 -14.22 0.51
N SER A 57 9.62 -13.09 0.53
CA SER A 57 9.49 -12.07 1.57
C SER A 57 9.53 -10.66 0.98
N ARG A 58 9.03 -9.69 1.76
CA ARG A 58 9.00 -8.28 1.35
C ARG A 58 10.41 -7.67 1.25
N ASP A 59 11.35 -8.16 2.05
CA ASP A 59 12.71 -7.64 2.06
C ASP A 59 13.50 -8.08 0.81
N GLU A 60 13.22 -9.28 0.28
CA GLU A 60 13.80 -9.78 -0.97
C GLU A 60 13.46 -8.89 -2.19
N ILE A 61 12.32 -8.17 -2.15
CA ILE A 61 11.94 -7.24 -3.22
C ILE A 61 13.03 -6.18 -3.44
N ARG A 62 13.70 -5.72 -2.38
CA ARG A 62 14.74 -4.70 -2.46
C ARG A 62 16.02 -5.20 -3.16
N LEU A 63 16.19 -6.52 -3.27
CA LEU A 63 17.34 -7.17 -3.88
C LEU A 63 17.14 -7.45 -5.39
N LEU A 64 15.91 -7.33 -5.89
CA LEU A 64 15.61 -7.55 -7.31
C LEU A 64 16.25 -6.48 -8.21
N PRO A 65 16.49 -6.78 -9.49
CA PRO A 65 16.87 -5.75 -10.47
C PRO A 65 15.88 -4.58 -10.49
N LEU A 66 16.38 -3.35 -10.60
CA LEU A 66 15.55 -2.13 -10.60
C LEU A 66 14.43 -2.17 -11.65
N LYS A 67 14.65 -2.82 -12.79
CA LYS A 67 13.63 -3.01 -13.82
C LYS A 67 12.42 -3.77 -13.28
N ILE A 68 12.64 -4.92 -12.63
CA ILE A 68 11.57 -5.74 -12.05
C ILE A 68 10.89 -4.99 -10.90
N GLN A 69 11.67 -4.29 -10.07
CA GLN A 69 11.11 -3.47 -9.00
C GLN A 69 10.19 -2.38 -9.54
N ARG A 70 10.45 -1.81 -10.73
CA ARG A 70 9.60 -0.79 -11.35
C ARG A 70 8.36 -1.38 -12.01
N GLU A 71 8.51 -2.50 -12.71
CA GLU A 71 7.41 -3.18 -13.41
C GLU A 71 6.26 -3.56 -12.46
N VAL A 72 6.58 -4.02 -11.25
CA VAL A 72 5.54 -4.35 -10.25
C VAL A 72 4.88 -3.12 -9.61
N GLN A 73 5.41 -1.91 -9.84
CA GLN A 73 4.87 -0.65 -9.30
C GLN A 73 4.00 0.12 -10.31
N GLU A 74 3.98 -0.31 -11.58
CA GLU A 74 3.21 0.30 -12.67
C GLU A 74 1.83 -0.36 -12.82
#